data_AF-E1F1E8-F1
#
_entry.id   AF-E1F1E8-F1
#
_cell.length_a   1.000
_cell.length_b   1.000
_cell.length_c   1.000
_cell.angle_alpha   90.00
_cell.angle_beta   90.00
_cell.angle_gamma   90.00
#
_symmetry.space_group_name_H-M   'P 1'
#
loop_
_entity.id
_entity.type
_entity.pdbx_description
1 polymer ?
#
loop_
_entity_poly.entity_id
_entity_poly.type
_entity_poly.pdbx_seq_one_letter_code
_entity_poly.pdbx_strand_id
1 'polypeptide(L)'
;MENMYDDFIDEPNDSQNLLPAEKPATSKTASGSGASPIPKEILSAYEVINGAIKRVDDAIISLSEATRKADSINTEPELKEFKNTINSKVAEIKGKMLREVTESIKDLGKQQAALQRKEALDDAQSVIIAGKKRSYQQTVTNKETQLDSITKKLAHLLDSIGNKIRVAQYDAQRPAGEAENEKAEEQMLRQELQEMELVDEREGELIQNIHRDVAEVLAMMGLMAEEVHANQETINRIEANVRAADDDVEAGVEHLKKAEKHHKCSKKCLIIWGVIITVIAIIVISVLSTIFK
;
A
#
# COMPACT_ATOMS: atom_id res chain seq x y z
N MET A 1 -3.95 -71.09 -15.59
CA MET A 1 -3.36 -71.81 -14.43
C MET A 1 -3.28 -70.81 -13.29
N GLU A 2 -4.37 -70.43 -12.63
CA GLU A 2 -5.47 -71.27 -12.12
C GLU A 2 -4.98 -72.33 -11.15
N ASN A 3 -5.33 -72.11 -9.88
CA ASN A 3 -5.60 -73.02 -8.75
C ASN A 3 -5.55 -72.11 -7.50
N MET A 4 -6.65 -71.59 -6.95
CA MET A 4 -7.98 -72.16 -6.63
C MET A 4 -7.93 -73.18 -5.49
N TYR A 5 -8.84 -72.98 -4.52
CA TYR A 5 -9.24 -73.82 -3.37
C TYR A 5 -8.29 -73.82 -2.15
N ASP A 6 -8.72 -73.72 -0.89
CA ASP A 6 -10.04 -73.55 -0.25
C ASP A 6 -9.75 -73.30 1.26
N ASP A 7 -10.50 -72.44 1.93
CA ASP A 7 -11.51 -72.82 2.94
C ASP A 7 -10.97 -73.04 4.35
N PHE A 8 -11.33 -72.13 5.28
CA PHE A 8 -12.12 -72.52 6.44
C PHE A 8 -12.75 -71.29 7.12
N ILE A 9 -14.04 -71.44 7.37
CA ILE A 9 -15.05 -70.54 7.93
C ILE A 9 -14.85 -70.26 9.44
N ASP A 10 -15.15 -69.04 9.89
CA ASP A 10 -16.11 -68.77 10.99
C ASP A 10 -16.33 -67.24 11.19
N GLU A 11 -17.57 -66.79 10.92
CA GLU A 11 -18.20 -65.59 11.49
C GLU A 11 -18.71 -65.92 12.91
N PRO A 12 -19.30 -64.99 13.71
CA PRO A 12 -19.23 -63.53 13.78
C PRO A 12 -18.98 -63.04 15.23
N ASN A 13 -18.61 -61.77 15.49
CA ASN A 13 -19.02 -61.17 16.78
C ASN A 13 -18.98 -59.62 16.86
N ASP A 14 -20.17 -59.07 17.09
CA ASP A 14 -20.54 -57.88 17.86
C ASP A 14 -19.61 -56.65 17.90
N SER A 15 -20.07 -55.64 17.16
CA SER A 15 -19.81 -54.23 17.44
C SER A 15 -20.62 -53.78 18.67
N GLN A 16 -20.01 -53.75 19.87
CA GLN A 16 -20.31 -52.78 20.96
C GLN A 16 -19.15 -52.77 21.97
N ASN A 17 -18.47 -51.63 22.19
CA ASN A 17 -18.77 -50.72 23.31
C ASN A 17 -17.64 -49.74 23.68
N LEU A 18 -18.09 -48.57 24.15
CA LEU A 18 -17.49 -47.63 25.11
C LEU A 18 -16.27 -46.78 24.73
N LEU A 19 -16.55 -45.54 24.32
CA LEU A 19 -15.71 -44.36 24.61
C LEU A 19 -15.89 -43.94 26.09
N PRO A 20 -14.82 -43.63 26.85
CA PRO A 20 -14.95 -43.03 28.17
C PRO A 20 -14.95 -41.49 28.13
N ALA A 21 -15.94 -40.96 28.85
CA ALA A 21 -16.18 -39.60 29.36
C ALA A 21 -15.05 -38.54 29.22
N GLU A 22 -15.38 -37.45 28.50
CA GLU A 22 -14.71 -36.16 28.60
C GLU A 22 -15.35 -35.30 29.70
N LYS A 23 -14.52 -34.68 30.54
CA LYS A 23 -14.90 -33.87 31.72
C LYS A 23 -15.62 -32.57 31.31
N PRO A 24 -16.47 -32.00 32.19
CA PRO A 24 -17.16 -30.75 31.88
C PRO A 24 -16.19 -29.55 31.98
N ALA A 25 -15.93 -28.91 30.85
CA ALA A 25 -15.33 -27.59 30.81
C ALA A 25 -16.37 -26.56 31.29
N THR A 26 -15.95 -25.79 32.29
CA THR A 26 -16.69 -24.69 32.91
C THR A 26 -17.22 -23.70 31.88
N SER A 27 -18.51 -23.41 31.97
CA SER A 27 -19.20 -22.35 31.26
C SER A 27 -18.53 -20.99 31.52
N LYS A 28 -17.91 -20.39 30.50
CA LYS A 28 -17.74 -18.94 30.43
C LYS A 28 -18.81 -18.36 29.52
N THR A 29 -19.61 -17.51 30.14
CA THR A 29 -20.69 -16.70 29.61
C THR A 29 -20.31 -16.03 28.30
N ALA A 30 -21.14 -16.23 27.27
CA ALA A 30 -21.12 -15.46 26.04
C ALA A 30 -21.44 -13.99 26.36
N SER A 31 -20.42 -13.15 26.33
CA SER A 31 -20.55 -11.69 26.28
C SER A 31 -20.39 -11.25 24.83
N GLY A 32 -21.26 -10.34 24.39
CA GLY A 32 -21.49 -9.99 22.98
C GLY A 32 -20.25 -9.62 22.18
N SER A 33 -20.26 -10.07 20.92
CA SER A 33 -19.37 -9.60 19.86
C SER A 33 -19.71 -8.15 19.53
N GLY A 34 -18.93 -7.25 20.09
CA GLY A 34 -18.71 -5.93 19.52
C GLY A 34 -17.20 -5.78 19.41
N ALA A 35 -16.67 -5.61 18.20
CA ALA A 35 -15.26 -5.34 18.01
C ALA A 35 -14.86 -4.19 18.94
N SER A 36 -13.98 -4.46 19.91
CA SER A 36 -13.55 -3.43 20.85
C SER A 36 -12.86 -2.31 20.05
N PRO A 37 -13.16 -1.03 20.33
CA PRO A 37 -12.58 0.08 19.60
C PRO A 37 -11.05 0.09 19.75
N ILE A 38 -10.34 0.52 18.70
CA ILE A 38 -8.88 0.66 18.72
C ILE A 38 -8.47 1.53 19.92
N PRO A 39 -7.45 1.14 20.70
CA PRO A 39 -6.99 1.93 21.84
C PRO A 39 -6.62 3.37 21.46
N LYS A 40 -6.96 4.33 22.34
CA LYS A 40 -6.77 5.78 22.08
C LYS A 40 -5.31 6.14 21.83
N GLU A 41 -4.39 5.44 22.47
CA GLU A 41 -2.95 5.60 22.32
C GLU A 41 -2.51 5.33 20.87
N ILE A 42 -3.10 4.30 20.24
CA ILE A 42 -2.81 3.94 18.85
C ILE A 42 -3.42 4.97 17.89
N LEU A 43 -4.63 5.46 18.17
CA LEU A 43 -5.26 6.52 17.38
C LEU A 43 -4.42 7.80 17.41
N SER A 44 -3.94 8.19 18.59
CA SER A 44 -3.03 9.34 18.73
C SER A 44 -1.73 9.14 17.96
N ALA A 45 -1.14 7.93 17.97
CA ALA A 45 0.04 7.64 17.16
C ALA A 45 -0.23 7.73 15.65
N TYR A 46 -1.44 7.35 15.19
CA TYR A 46 -1.82 7.55 13.79
C TYR A 46 -1.89 9.02 13.41
N GLU A 47 -2.46 9.87 14.27
CA GLU A 47 -2.52 11.31 14.04
C GLU A 47 -1.12 11.94 13.95
N VAL A 48 -0.21 11.53 14.84
CA VAL A 48 1.19 11.98 14.82
C VAL A 48 1.87 11.62 13.49
N ILE A 49 1.72 10.36 13.05
CA ILE A 49 2.31 9.89 11.79
C ILE A 49 1.71 10.66 10.60
N ASN A 50 0.38 10.81 10.56
CA ASN A 50 -0.30 11.55 9.49
C ASN A 50 0.15 13.02 9.44
N GLY A 51 0.29 13.66 10.60
CA GLY A 51 0.80 15.03 10.70
C GLY A 51 2.24 15.15 10.21
N ALA A 52 3.10 14.17 10.52
CA ALA A 52 4.48 14.13 10.02
C ALA A 52 4.54 13.92 8.49
N ILE A 53 3.72 13.03 7.94
CA ILE A 53 3.60 12.82 6.49
C ILE A 53 3.14 14.10 5.80
N LYS A 54 2.12 14.78 6.33
CA LYS A 54 1.64 16.05 5.76
C LYS A 54 2.74 17.11 5.71
N ARG A 55 3.59 17.21 6.74
CA ARG A 55 4.75 18.12 6.71
C ARG A 55 5.72 17.80 5.57
N VAL A 56 5.92 16.52 5.26
CA VAL A 56 6.71 16.11 4.09
C VAL A 56 6.05 16.60 2.80
N ASP A 57 4.74 16.45 2.66
CA ASP A 57 4.00 16.90 1.47
C ASP A 57 4.10 18.42 1.28
N ASP A 58 3.87 19.19 2.35
CA ASP A 58 4.00 20.65 2.35
C ASP A 58 5.43 21.09 1.95
N ALA A 59 6.45 20.36 2.42
CA ALA A 59 7.84 20.63 2.06
C ALA A 59 8.18 20.29 0.60
N ILE A 60 7.58 19.23 0.04
CA ILE A 60 7.71 18.88 -1.38
C ILE A 60 7.04 19.93 -2.27
N ILE A 61 5.88 20.45 -1.87
CA ILE A 61 5.23 21.58 -2.55
C ILE A 61 6.16 22.80 -2.53
N SER A 62 6.75 23.13 -1.38
CA SER A 62 7.70 24.24 -1.27
C SER A 62 8.98 24.03 -2.10
N LEU A 63 9.46 22.79 -2.24
CA LEU A 63 10.57 22.47 -3.14
C LEU A 63 10.19 22.63 -4.62
N SER A 64 8.95 22.29 -4.98
CA SER A 64 8.40 22.50 -6.32
C SER A 64 8.37 23.98 -6.68
N GLU A 65 7.88 24.83 -5.76
CA GLU A 65 7.86 26.28 -5.93
C GLU A 65 9.27 26.86 -6.12
N ALA A 66 10.25 26.37 -5.35
CA ALA A 66 11.64 26.78 -5.53
C ALA A 66 12.17 26.36 -6.92
N THR A 67 11.87 25.14 -7.35
CA THR A 67 12.31 24.57 -8.64
C THR A 67 11.78 25.36 -9.84
N ARG A 68 10.58 25.95 -9.75
CA ARG A 68 10.03 26.82 -10.81
C ARG A 68 10.91 28.02 -11.16
N LYS A 69 11.79 28.44 -10.26
CA LYS A 69 12.72 29.55 -10.53
C LYS A 69 13.83 29.16 -11.52
N ALA A 70 14.03 27.88 -11.78
CA ALA A 70 15.10 27.35 -12.64
C ALA A 70 15.17 28.04 -14.02
N ASP A 71 14.03 28.28 -14.67
CA ASP A 71 13.97 28.89 -16.01
C ASP A 71 14.49 30.34 -16.03
N SER A 72 14.43 31.04 -14.89
CA SER A 72 14.84 32.45 -14.77
C SER A 72 16.30 32.64 -14.41
N ILE A 73 17.05 31.56 -14.17
CA ILE A 73 18.45 31.63 -13.75
C ILE A 73 19.34 31.86 -14.97
N ASN A 74 20.10 32.95 -14.94
CA ASN A 74 20.98 33.33 -16.05
C ASN A 74 22.39 33.71 -15.59
N THR A 75 22.65 33.77 -14.29
CA THR A 75 23.96 34.13 -13.75
C THR A 75 24.52 33.10 -12.77
N GLU A 76 25.85 33.05 -12.67
CA GLU A 76 26.56 32.13 -11.76
C GLU A 76 26.20 32.34 -10.26
N PRO A 77 26.06 33.58 -9.77
CA PRO A 77 25.59 33.83 -8.39
C PRO A 77 24.18 33.30 -8.13
N GLU A 78 23.24 33.52 -9.06
CA GLU A 78 21.86 33.01 -8.98
C GLU A 78 21.84 31.47 -8.96
N LEU A 79 22.63 30.83 -9.82
CA LEU A 79 22.75 29.38 -9.84
C LEU A 79 23.29 28.84 -8.51
N LYS A 80 24.27 29.51 -7.92
CA LYS A 80 24.83 29.12 -6.62
C LYS A 80 23.80 29.24 -5.51
N GLU A 81 23.03 30.32 -5.46
CA GLU A 81 21.95 30.52 -4.49
C GLU A 81 20.83 29.48 -4.66
N PHE A 82 20.43 29.22 -5.91
CA PHE A 82 19.44 28.21 -6.25
C PHE A 82 19.89 26.81 -5.82
N LYS A 83 21.13 26.42 -6.16
CA LYS A 83 21.74 25.15 -5.75
C LYS A 83 21.71 24.98 -4.23
N ASN A 84 22.08 26.02 -3.48
CA ASN A 84 22.05 25.98 -2.02
C ASN A 84 20.62 25.82 -1.48
N THR A 85 19.65 26.53 -2.06
CA THR A 85 18.24 26.45 -1.68
C THR A 85 17.69 25.04 -1.91
N ILE A 86 17.92 24.47 -3.09
CA ILE A 86 17.48 23.11 -3.44
C ILE A 86 18.13 22.08 -2.51
N ASN A 87 19.46 22.13 -2.35
CA ASN A 87 20.18 21.19 -1.49
C ASN A 87 19.72 21.26 -0.03
N SER A 88 19.48 22.47 0.50
CA SER A 88 18.98 22.65 1.87
C SER A 88 17.60 22.02 2.04
N LYS A 89 16.67 22.25 1.10
CA LYS A 89 15.31 21.69 1.17
C LYS A 89 15.31 20.17 1.04
N VAL A 90 16.07 19.62 0.11
CA VAL A 90 16.21 18.15 -0.05
C VAL A 90 16.80 17.52 1.21
N ALA A 91 17.84 18.13 1.78
CA ALA A 91 18.45 17.65 3.02
C ALA A 91 17.47 17.72 4.21
N GLU A 92 16.67 18.77 4.32
CA GLU A 92 15.64 18.88 5.35
C GLU A 92 14.57 17.79 5.22
N ILE A 93 14.05 17.57 4.01
CA ILE A 93 13.01 16.56 3.76
C ILE A 93 13.54 15.17 4.10
N LYS A 94 14.71 14.80 3.57
CA LYS A 94 15.29 13.46 3.76
C LYS A 94 15.83 13.25 5.17
N GLY A 95 16.63 14.19 5.66
CA GLY A 95 17.38 14.05 6.91
C GLY A 95 16.54 14.25 8.17
N LYS A 96 15.47 15.06 8.08
CA LYS A 96 14.65 15.43 9.24
C LYS A 96 13.22 14.90 9.12
N MET A 97 12.50 15.27 8.06
CA MET A 97 11.05 14.99 8.01
C MET A 97 10.73 13.51 7.75
N LEU A 98 11.35 12.87 6.76
CA LEU A 98 11.15 11.43 6.51
C LEU A 98 11.67 10.57 7.67
N ARG A 99 12.74 11.02 8.33
CA ARG A 99 13.25 10.39 9.53
C ARG A 99 12.26 10.47 10.69
N GLU A 100 11.63 11.62 10.90
CA GLU A 100 10.59 11.81 11.92
C GLU A 100 9.38 10.89 11.70
N VAL A 101 8.95 10.71 10.45
CA VAL A 101 7.88 9.75 10.11
C VAL A 101 8.32 8.33 10.47
N THR A 102 9.55 7.94 10.13
CA THR A 102 10.10 6.61 10.45
C THR A 102 10.18 6.36 11.95
N GLU A 103 10.60 7.36 12.72
CA GLU A 103 10.65 7.30 14.19
C GLU A 103 9.25 7.16 14.79
N SER A 104 8.27 7.91 14.28
CA SER A 104 6.87 7.82 14.70
C SER A 104 6.26 6.44 14.41
N ILE A 105 6.56 5.82 13.26
CA ILE A 105 6.16 4.45 12.92
C ILE A 105 6.80 3.43 13.87
N LYS A 106 8.06 3.65 14.25
CA LYS A 106 8.76 2.80 15.22
C LYS A 106 8.11 2.88 16.60
N ASP A 107 7.72 4.07 17.03
CA ASP A 107 7.05 4.28 18.31
C ASP A 107 5.64 3.68 18.34
N LEU A 108 4.88 3.78 17.25
CA LEU A 108 3.64 3.00 17.07
C LEU A 108 3.89 1.50 17.27
N GLY A 109 4.97 0.96 16.72
CA GLY A 109 5.34 -0.44 16.90
C GLY A 109 5.65 -0.80 18.36
N LYS A 110 6.30 0.09 19.11
CA LYS A 110 6.53 -0.10 20.55
C LYS A 110 5.23 -0.05 21.35
N GLN A 111 4.34 0.88 21.03
CA GLN A 111 3.03 0.99 21.67
C GLN A 111 2.17 -0.25 21.41
N GLN A 112 2.12 -0.72 20.16
CA GLN A 112 1.47 -1.98 19.80
C GLN A 112 2.00 -3.14 20.65
N ALA A 113 3.32 -3.32 20.71
CA ALA A 113 3.92 -4.40 21.50
C ALA A 113 3.65 -4.26 23.01
N ALA A 114 3.61 -3.04 23.54
CA ALA A 114 3.29 -2.79 24.94
C ALA A 114 1.83 -3.13 25.28
N LEU A 115 0.89 -2.83 24.38
CA LEU A 115 -0.52 -3.17 24.55
C LEU A 115 -0.78 -4.67 24.38
N GLN A 116 -0.07 -5.34 23.46
CA GLN A 116 -0.11 -6.80 23.31
C GLN A 116 0.35 -7.51 24.59
N ARG A 117 1.43 -7.05 25.22
CA ARG A 117 1.92 -7.60 26.50
C ARG A 117 0.96 -7.40 27.67
N LYS A 118 0.09 -6.39 27.60
CA LYS A 118 -0.93 -6.10 28.60
C LYS A 118 -2.24 -6.84 28.33
N GLU A 119 -2.29 -7.69 27.30
CA GLU A 119 -3.52 -8.35 26.82
C GLU A 119 -4.66 -7.34 26.54
N ALA A 120 -4.28 -6.10 26.18
CA ALA A 120 -5.18 -4.99 25.92
C ALA A 120 -5.52 -4.84 24.43
N LEU A 121 -5.03 -5.77 23.59
CA LEU A 121 -5.34 -5.86 22.17
C LEU A 121 -5.92 -7.23 21.88
N ASP A 122 -7.05 -7.24 21.18
CA ASP A 122 -7.59 -8.44 20.57
C ASP A 122 -6.83 -8.81 19.28
N ASP A 123 -7.00 -10.04 18.80
CA ASP A 123 -6.40 -10.54 17.57
C ASP A 123 -6.78 -9.68 16.36
N ALA A 124 -8.06 -9.28 16.26
CA ALA A 124 -8.53 -8.43 15.17
C ALA A 124 -7.82 -7.06 15.18
N GLN A 125 -7.69 -6.45 16.36
CA GLN A 125 -7.00 -5.17 16.52
C GLN A 125 -5.52 -5.28 16.18
N SER A 126 -4.87 -6.38 16.57
CA SER A 126 -3.46 -6.62 16.25
C SER A 126 -3.20 -6.68 14.74
N VAL A 127 -4.10 -7.32 14.00
CA VAL A 127 -4.02 -7.40 12.52
C VAL A 127 -4.22 -6.03 11.88
N ILE A 128 -5.23 -5.27 12.31
CA ILE A 128 -5.51 -3.92 11.80
C ILE A 128 -4.30 -3.00 12.01
N ILE A 129 -3.74 -2.99 13.24
CA ILE A 129 -2.61 -2.14 13.58
C ILE A 129 -1.36 -2.52 12.77
N ALA A 130 -1.10 -3.82 12.60
CA ALA A 130 0.01 -4.30 11.78
C ALA A 130 -0.15 -3.91 10.30
N GLY A 131 -1.35 -4.02 9.73
CA GLY A 131 -1.65 -3.61 8.36
C GLY A 131 -1.43 -2.11 8.16
N LYS A 132 -1.95 -1.29 9.08
CA LYS A 132 -1.79 0.17 9.08
C LYS A 132 -0.33 0.59 9.20
N LYS A 133 0.45 -0.05 10.09
CA LYS A 133 1.89 0.16 10.22
C LYS A 133 2.63 -0.14 8.91
N ARG A 134 2.30 -1.27 8.25
CA ARG A 134 2.89 -1.64 6.95
C ARG A 134 2.58 -0.60 5.87
N SER A 135 1.35 -0.09 5.84
CA SER A 135 0.95 0.99 4.92
C SER A 135 1.78 2.27 5.11
N TYR A 136 2.02 2.69 6.35
CA TYR A 136 2.91 3.82 6.63
C TYR A 136 4.36 3.55 6.20
N GLN A 137 4.87 2.35 6.44
CA GLN A 137 6.21 1.97 5.99
C GLN A 137 6.34 2.05 4.47
N GLN A 138 5.36 1.53 3.73
CA GLN A 138 5.34 1.62 2.27
C GLN A 138 5.31 3.07 1.79
N THR A 139 4.52 3.92 2.46
CA THR A 139 4.42 5.34 2.13
C THR A 139 5.77 6.04 2.29
N VAL A 140 6.50 5.78 3.38
CA VAL A 140 7.85 6.34 3.59
C VAL A 140 8.82 5.85 2.51
N THR A 141 8.84 4.55 2.22
CA THR A 141 9.73 3.99 1.19
C THR A 141 9.43 4.53 -0.22
N ASN A 142 8.16 4.67 -0.59
CA ASN A 142 7.77 5.30 -1.85
C ASN A 142 8.27 6.74 -1.92
N LYS A 143 8.10 7.51 -0.84
CA LYS A 143 8.58 8.89 -0.79
C LYS A 143 10.10 9.00 -0.87
N GLU A 144 10.84 8.12 -0.19
CA GLU A 144 12.30 8.09 -0.28
C GLU A 144 12.78 7.81 -1.71
N THR A 145 12.18 6.82 -2.38
CA THR A 145 12.58 6.45 -3.76
C THR A 145 12.22 7.54 -4.78
N GLN A 146 11.06 8.18 -4.63
CA GLN A 146 10.67 9.30 -5.47
C GLN A 146 11.55 10.52 -5.23
N LEU A 147 11.85 10.85 -3.97
CA LEU A 147 12.75 11.96 -3.64
C LEU A 147 14.17 11.74 -4.18
N ASP A 148 14.69 10.51 -4.13
CA ASP A 148 15.99 10.18 -4.71
C ASP A 148 15.99 10.36 -6.24
N SER A 149 14.90 9.98 -6.92
CA SER A 149 14.74 10.19 -8.36
C SER A 149 14.64 11.67 -8.72
N ILE A 150 13.86 12.44 -7.96
CA ILE A 150 13.76 13.90 -8.06
C ILE A 150 15.13 14.55 -7.85
N THR A 151 15.89 14.12 -6.85
CA THR A 151 17.22 14.66 -6.53
C THR A 151 18.20 14.45 -7.68
N LYS A 152 18.17 13.28 -8.33
CA LYS A 152 19.01 13.02 -9.52
C LYS A 152 18.67 13.96 -10.66
N LYS A 153 17.38 14.18 -10.93
CA LYS A 153 16.95 15.11 -11.99
C LYS A 153 17.23 16.56 -11.68
N LEU A 154 17.08 16.97 -10.42
CA LEU A 154 17.51 18.30 -9.96
C LEU A 154 19.01 18.49 -10.17
N ALA A 155 19.84 17.47 -9.94
CA ALA A 155 21.27 17.54 -10.22
C ALA A 155 21.55 17.73 -11.72
N HIS A 156 20.84 17.02 -12.59
CA HIS A 156 20.93 17.21 -14.05
C HIS A 156 20.47 18.60 -14.48
N LEU A 157 19.33 19.08 -13.98
CA LEU A 157 18.83 20.43 -14.23
C LEU A 157 19.85 21.50 -13.83
N LEU A 158 20.45 21.37 -12.65
CA LEU A 158 21.50 22.28 -12.18
C LEU A 158 22.73 22.29 -13.09
N ASP A 159 23.11 21.14 -13.65
CA ASP A 159 24.20 21.03 -14.62
C ASP A 159 23.83 21.70 -15.96
N SER A 160 22.63 21.44 -16.48
CA SER A 160 22.10 22.07 -17.71
C SER A 160 22.09 23.60 -17.61
N ILE A 161 21.62 24.15 -16.48
CA ILE A 161 21.65 25.60 -16.22
C ILE A 161 23.10 26.11 -16.14
N GLY A 162 23.98 25.38 -15.46
CA GLY A 162 25.40 25.71 -15.40
C GLY A 162 26.05 25.77 -16.79
N ASN A 163 25.75 24.81 -17.65
CA ASN A 163 26.24 24.77 -19.02
C ASN A 163 25.72 25.94 -19.84
N LYS A 164 24.42 26.26 -19.76
CA LYS A 164 23.83 27.46 -20.39
C LYS A 164 24.57 28.74 -20.00
N ILE A 165 24.83 28.95 -18.70
CA ILE A 165 25.53 30.15 -18.21
C ILE A 165 26.97 30.21 -18.76
N ARG A 166 27.68 29.08 -18.78
CA ARG A 166 29.06 29.02 -19.27
C ARG A 166 29.16 29.31 -20.77
N VAL A 167 28.22 28.81 -21.57
CA VAL A 167 28.15 29.09 -23.00
C VAL A 167 27.92 30.59 -23.24
N ALA A 168 26.91 31.18 -22.58
CA ALA A 168 26.63 32.61 -22.69
C ALA A 168 27.82 33.49 -22.26
N GLN A 169 28.57 33.09 -21.22
CA GLN A 169 29.80 33.78 -20.80
C GLN A 169 30.93 33.67 -21.82
N TYR A 170 31.09 32.52 -22.47
CA TYR A 170 32.11 32.31 -23.50
C TYR A 170 31.84 33.18 -24.73
N ASP A 171 30.58 33.26 -25.15
CA ASP A 171 30.18 34.08 -26.31
C ASP A 171 30.32 35.58 -26.02
N ALA A 172 30.05 36.03 -24.79
CA ALA A 172 30.26 37.41 -24.37
C ALA A 172 31.75 37.82 -24.30
N GLN A 173 32.66 36.86 -24.13
CA GLN A 173 34.11 37.11 -24.03
C GLN A 173 34.84 36.92 -25.38
N ARG A 174 34.12 36.55 -26.45
CA ARG A 174 34.70 36.36 -27.78
C ARG A 174 35.21 37.70 -28.32
N PRO A 175 36.52 37.85 -28.61
CA PRO A 175 37.04 39.10 -29.16
C PRO A 175 36.37 39.36 -30.51
N ALA A 176 35.74 40.52 -30.67
CA ALA A 176 35.28 41.01 -31.97
C ALA A 176 36.51 41.11 -32.88
N GLY A 177 36.63 40.21 -33.86
CA GLY A 177 37.76 40.17 -34.76
C GLY A 177 37.91 41.49 -35.49
N GLU A 178 39.09 42.12 -35.36
CA GLU A 178 39.47 43.32 -36.08
C GLU A 178 39.47 43.05 -37.60
N ALA A 179 38.86 43.97 -38.35
CA ALA A 179 38.63 43.88 -39.78
C ALA A 179 39.87 44.27 -40.60
N GLU A 180 40.27 43.45 -41.58
CA GLU A 180 41.02 43.90 -42.78
C GLU A 180 40.78 42.97 -44.00
N ASN A 181 39.76 43.28 -44.82
CA ASN A 181 39.73 43.22 -46.32
C ASN A 181 38.30 43.09 -46.89
N GLU A 182 37.91 44.00 -47.78
CA GLU A 182 36.58 44.11 -48.43
C GLU A 182 36.16 42.92 -49.33
N LYS A 183 36.98 41.86 -49.49
CA LYS A 183 36.58 40.58 -50.11
C LYS A 183 36.41 39.44 -49.12
N ALA A 184 36.90 39.60 -47.89
CA ALA A 184 36.61 38.72 -46.79
C ALA A 184 35.20 38.98 -46.26
N GLU A 185 34.66 40.19 -46.41
CA GLU A 185 33.38 40.62 -45.81
C GLU A 185 32.17 39.76 -46.19
N GLU A 186 32.03 39.30 -47.44
CA GLU A 186 30.90 38.44 -47.84
C GLU A 186 31.07 36.98 -47.36
N GLN A 187 32.31 36.47 -47.31
CA GLN A 187 32.63 35.16 -46.73
C GLN A 187 32.55 35.18 -45.20
N MET A 188 32.95 36.28 -44.59
CA MET A 188 32.92 36.54 -43.15
C MET A 188 31.50 36.77 -42.69
N LEU A 189 30.65 37.47 -43.45
CA LEU A 189 29.22 37.60 -43.16
C LEU A 189 28.49 36.27 -43.31
N ARG A 190 28.84 35.43 -44.31
CA ARG A 190 28.31 34.06 -44.40
C ARG A 190 28.78 33.15 -43.26
N GLN A 191 30.05 33.25 -42.87
CA GLN A 191 30.58 32.52 -41.71
C GLN A 191 29.98 33.01 -40.41
N GLU A 192 29.80 34.32 -40.25
CA GLU A 192 29.20 34.94 -39.08
C GLU A 192 27.71 34.58 -38.98
N LEU A 193 26.96 34.59 -40.09
CA LEU A 193 25.57 34.10 -40.11
C LEU A 193 25.49 32.61 -39.78
N GLN A 194 26.41 31.79 -40.29
CA GLN A 194 26.45 30.35 -40.00
C GLN A 194 26.88 30.07 -38.56
N GLU A 195 27.81 30.84 -38.00
CA GLU A 195 28.22 30.77 -36.60
C GLU A 195 27.12 31.29 -35.67
N MET A 196 26.41 32.34 -36.06
CA MET A 196 25.29 32.91 -35.31
C MET A 196 24.10 31.93 -35.30
N GLU A 197 23.82 31.25 -36.42
CA GLU A 197 22.84 30.16 -36.51
C GLU A 197 23.24 28.96 -35.63
N LEU A 198 24.53 28.59 -35.62
CA LEU A 198 25.04 27.52 -34.75
C LEU A 198 25.02 27.87 -33.25
N VAL A 199 25.19 29.14 -32.88
CA VAL A 199 25.07 29.61 -31.48
C VAL A 199 23.60 29.61 -31.06
N ASP A 200 22.70 30.12 -31.91
CA ASP A 200 21.26 30.17 -31.63
C ASP A 200 20.66 28.76 -31.53
N GLU A 201 21.08 27.82 -32.39
CA GLU A 201 20.68 26.41 -32.29
C GLU A 201 21.14 25.77 -30.98
N ARG A 202 22.38 26.02 -30.55
CA ARG A 202 22.92 25.46 -29.29
C ARG A 202 22.27 26.05 -28.05
N GLU A 203 22.06 27.36 -28.02
CA GLU A 203 21.37 28.01 -26.90
C GLU A 203 19.90 27.59 -26.84
N GLY A 204 19.23 27.47 -28.00
CA GLY A 204 17.86 27.00 -28.13
C GLY A 204 17.66 25.57 -27.60
N GLU A 205 18.55 24.64 -27.96
CA GLU A 205 18.51 23.26 -27.46
C GLU A 205 18.71 23.19 -25.93
N LEU A 206 19.64 23.96 -25.37
CA LEU A 206 19.89 23.99 -23.93
C LEU A 206 18.68 24.53 -23.15
N ILE A 207 18.05 25.59 -23.64
CA ILE A 207 16.86 26.18 -23.02
C ILE A 207 15.68 25.19 -23.08
N GLN A 208 15.47 24.51 -24.21
CA GLN A 208 14.42 23.48 -24.32
C GLN A 208 14.65 22.32 -23.35
N ASN A 209 15.90 21.87 -23.20
CA ASN A 209 16.25 20.80 -22.27
C ASN A 209 15.98 21.22 -20.82
N ILE A 210 16.34 22.44 -20.43
CA ILE A 210 16.02 22.98 -19.10
C ILE A 210 14.51 22.99 -18.87
N HIS A 211 13.71 23.49 -19.83
CA HIS A 211 12.25 23.55 -19.71
C HIS A 211 11.63 22.15 -19.54
N ARG A 212 12.14 21.17 -20.30
CA ARG A 212 11.73 19.77 -20.20
C ARG A 212 12.07 19.19 -18.83
N ASP A 213 13.30 19.39 -18.36
CA ASP A 213 13.78 18.88 -17.08
C ASP A 213 12.97 19.48 -15.91
N VAL A 214 12.69 20.79 -15.96
CA VAL A 214 11.83 21.48 -14.99
C VAL A 214 10.43 20.88 -14.98
N ALA A 215 9.79 20.75 -16.14
CA ALA A 215 8.45 20.17 -16.25
C ALA A 215 8.40 18.74 -15.70
N GLU A 216 9.43 17.94 -15.98
CA GLU A 216 9.50 16.56 -15.53
C GLU A 216 9.72 16.44 -14.01
N VAL A 217 10.58 17.27 -13.43
CA VAL A 217 10.78 17.34 -11.97
C VAL A 217 9.50 17.78 -11.26
N LEU A 218 8.81 18.80 -11.79
CA LEU A 218 7.55 19.29 -11.22
C LEU A 218 6.44 18.24 -11.32
N ALA A 219 6.37 17.49 -12.42
CA ALA A 219 5.42 16.38 -12.54
C ALA A 219 5.70 15.28 -11.49
N MET A 220 6.97 14.91 -11.29
CA MET A 220 7.34 13.93 -10.26
C MET A 220 6.99 14.41 -8.85
N MET A 221 7.25 15.68 -8.52
CA MET A 221 6.89 16.24 -7.21
C MET A 221 5.38 16.32 -7.02
N GLY A 222 4.62 16.64 -8.08
CA GLY A 222 3.16 16.64 -8.08
C GLY A 222 2.61 15.25 -7.76
N LEU A 223 3.09 14.22 -8.47
CA LEU A 223 2.74 12.82 -8.19
C LEU A 223 3.10 12.43 -6.75
N MET A 224 4.26 12.85 -6.26
CA MET A 224 4.72 12.56 -4.89
C MET A 224 3.86 13.20 -3.79
N ALA A 225 3.30 14.38 -4.06
CA ALA A 225 2.37 15.06 -3.17
C ALA A 225 0.95 14.47 -3.26
N GLU A 226 0.54 14.01 -4.45
CA GLU A 226 -0.81 13.48 -4.71
C GLU A 226 -0.98 12.01 -4.27
N GLU A 227 0.04 11.15 -4.46
CA GLU A 227 -0.01 9.71 -4.14
C GLU A 227 -0.33 9.42 -2.66
N VAL A 228 -0.10 10.39 -1.78
CA VAL A 228 -0.36 10.26 -0.34
C VAL A 228 -1.84 10.40 0.00
N HIS A 229 -2.58 11.24 -0.71
CA HIS A 229 -4.00 11.44 -0.44
C HIS A 229 -4.81 10.15 -0.70
N ALA A 230 -4.39 9.33 -1.67
CA ALA A 230 -5.02 8.04 -1.98
C ALA A 230 -4.77 6.96 -0.90
N ASN A 231 -3.64 7.00 -0.21
CA ASN A 231 -3.37 6.08 0.90
C ASN A 231 -4.21 6.41 2.15
N GLN A 232 -4.66 7.66 2.34
CA GLN A 232 -5.58 8.03 3.42
C GLN A 232 -6.99 7.42 3.25
N GLU A 233 -7.44 7.15 2.03
CA GLU A 233 -8.75 6.51 1.77
C GLU A 233 -8.69 4.98 1.95
N THR A 234 -7.58 4.35 1.54
CA THR A 234 -7.36 2.89 1.74
C THR A 234 -7.20 2.55 3.22
N ILE A 235 -6.78 3.52 4.03
CA ILE A 235 -6.73 3.48 5.49
C ILE A 235 -8.13 3.40 6.13
N ASN A 236 -9.15 4.06 5.56
CA ASN A 236 -10.53 3.98 6.03
C ASN A 236 -11.23 2.68 5.58
N ARG A 237 -10.70 1.99 4.55
CA ARG A 237 -11.25 0.71 4.08
C ARG A 237 -10.91 -0.47 4.99
N ILE A 238 -9.88 -0.40 5.82
CA ILE A 238 -9.67 -1.40 6.88
C ILE A 238 -10.73 -1.22 7.99
N GLU A 239 -11.09 0.03 8.30
CA GLU A 239 -12.19 0.34 9.23
C GLU A 239 -13.55 -0.13 8.69
N ALA A 240 -13.75 -0.05 7.36
CA ALA A 240 -14.96 -0.53 6.69
C ALA A 240 -14.96 -2.05 6.42
N ASN A 241 -13.83 -2.68 6.07
CA ASN A 241 -13.77 -4.13 5.82
C ASN A 241 -13.85 -4.94 7.12
N VAL A 242 -13.45 -4.37 8.26
CA VAL A 242 -13.72 -4.96 9.58
C VAL A 242 -15.21 -4.87 9.91
N ARG A 243 -15.90 -3.77 9.57
CA ARG A 243 -17.37 -3.68 9.67
C ARG A 243 -18.09 -4.61 8.68
N ALA A 244 -17.61 -4.76 7.45
CA ALA A 244 -18.21 -5.64 6.45
C ALA A 244 -17.95 -7.13 6.75
N ALA A 245 -16.80 -7.48 7.34
CA ALA A 245 -16.56 -8.83 7.85
C ALA A 245 -17.43 -9.15 9.09
N ASP A 246 -17.81 -8.13 9.88
CA ASP A 246 -18.83 -8.24 10.95
C ASP A 246 -20.22 -8.51 10.33
N ASP A 247 -20.60 -7.76 9.29
CA ASP A 247 -21.87 -7.96 8.57
C ASP A 247 -21.96 -9.34 7.86
N ASP A 248 -20.88 -9.83 7.24
CA ASP A 248 -20.85 -11.14 6.57
C ASP A 248 -20.79 -12.32 7.56
N VAL A 249 -20.21 -12.12 8.75
CA VAL A 249 -20.24 -13.12 9.84
C VAL A 249 -21.60 -13.10 10.55
N GLU A 250 -22.24 -11.95 10.73
CA GLU A 250 -23.61 -11.86 11.26
C GLU A 250 -24.62 -12.47 10.29
N ALA A 251 -24.48 -12.25 8.98
CA ALA A 251 -25.24 -12.96 7.94
C ALA A 251 -24.94 -14.48 7.97
N GLY A 252 -23.67 -14.88 8.12
CA GLY A 252 -23.27 -16.27 8.27
C GLY A 252 -23.85 -16.95 9.53
N VAL A 253 -23.95 -16.22 10.64
CA VAL A 253 -24.57 -16.67 11.90
C VAL A 253 -26.10 -16.71 11.79
N GLU A 254 -26.73 -15.80 11.05
CA GLU A 254 -28.15 -15.91 10.70
C GLU A 254 -28.43 -17.15 9.83
N HIS A 255 -27.58 -17.42 8.83
CA HIS A 255 -27.66 -18.63 8.02
C HIS A 255 -27.43 -19.90 8.85
N LEU A 256 -26.51 -19.89 9.82
CA LEU A 256 -26.28 -20.99 10.76
C LEU A 256 -27.42 -21.16 11.78
N LYS A 257 -28.03 -20.08 12.30
CA LYS A 257 -29.24 -20.13 13.16
C LYS A 257 -30.45 -20.64 12.39
N LYS A 258 -30.58 -20.27 11.11
CA LYS A 258 -31.64 -20.77 10.21
C LYS A 258 -31.41 -22.24 9.86
N ALA A 259 -30.15 -22.66 9.69
CA ALA A 259 -29.76 -24.06 9.54
C ALA A 259 -29.94 -24.89 10.82
N GLU A 260 -29.67 -24.34 12.01
CA GLU A 260 -29.92 -25.01 13.31
C GLU A 260 -31.42 -25.19 13.56
N LYS A 261 -32.26 -24.22 13.15
CA LYS A 261 -33.72 -24.37 13.14
C LYS A 261 -34.18 -25.48 12.17
N HIS A 262 -33.53 -25.64 11.02
CA HIS A 262 -33.80 -26.76 10.10
C HIS A 262 -33.32 -28.11 10.63
N HIS A 263 -32.17 -28.19 11.31
CA HIS A 263 -31.67 -29.42 11.95
C HIS A 263 -32.51 -29.86 13.17
N LYS A 264 -33.15 -28.92 13.90
CA LYS A 264 -34.11 -29.25 14.96
C LYS A 264 -35.43 -29.84 14.42
N CYS A 265 -35.78 -29.58 13.15
CA CYS A 265 -36.91 -30.25 12.50
C CYS A 265 -36.61 -31.72 12.13
N SER A 266 -35.35 -32.11 11.89
CA SER A 266 -34.98 -33.49 11.55
C SER A 266 -35.31 -34.51 12.65
N LYS A 267 -35.33 -34.10 13.93
CA LYS A 267 -35.74 -34.99 15.04
C LYS A 267 -37.21 -35.38 14.98
N LYS A 268 -38.07 -34.49 14.44
CA LYS A 268 -39.50 -34.78 14.24
C LYS A 268 -39.73 -35.66 13.01
N CYS A 269 -38.92 -35.49 11.95
CA CYS A 269 -38.94 -36.37 10.78
C CYS A 269 -38.50 -37.81 11.08
N LEU A 270 -37.52 -38.01 11.96
CA LEU A 270 -37.09 -39.36 12.38
C LEU A 270 -38.18 -40.11 13.15
N ILE A 271 -38.95 -39.42 14.01
CA ILE A 271 -40.09 -40.03 14.73
C ILE A 271 -41.19 -40.44 13.74
N ILE A 272 -41.49 -39.60 12.75
CA ILE A 272 -42.49 -39.91 11.72
C ILE A 272 -42.05 -41.13 10.88
N TRP A 273 -40.78 -41.21 10.49
CA TRP A 273 -40.23 -42.37 9.79
C TRP A 273 -40.27 -43.65 10.65
N GLY A 274 -39.99 -43.54 11.96
CA GLY A 274 -40.10 -44.67 12.89
C GLY A 274 -41.52 -45.25 12.95
N VAL A 275 -42.54 -44.38 13.03
CA VAL A 275 -43.95 -44.81 13.03
C VAL A 275 -44.33 -45.50 11.72
N ILE A 276 -43.87 -45.00 10.58
CA ILE A 276 -44.14 -45.60 9.26
C ILE A 276 -43.55 -47.01 9.18
N ILE A 277 -42.30 -47.21 9.63
CA ILE A 277 -41.65 -48.52 9.63
C ILE A 277 -42.39 -49.50 10.55
N THR A 278 -42.84 -49.06 11.72
CA THR A 278 -43.63 -49.90 12.64
C THR A 278 -44.96 -50.36 12.01
N VAL A 279 -45.66 -49.45 11.31
CA VAL A 279 -46.92 -49.80 10.63
C VAL A 279 -46.67 -50.83 9.51
N ILE A 280 -45.62 -50.64 8.71
CA ILE A 280 -45.26 -51.60 7.65
C ILE A 280 -44.93 -52.98 8.25
N ALA A 281 -44.17 -53.03 9.35
CA ALA A 281 -43.83 -54.29 10.02
C ALA A 281 -45.08 -55.04 10.51
N ILE A 282 -46.06 -54.34 11.08
CA ILE A 282 -47.33 -54.94 11.53
C ILE A 282 -48.11 -55.52 10.34
N ILE A 283 -48.14 -54.81 9.22
CA ILE A 283 -48.81 -55.27 7.99
C ILE A 283 -48.12 -56.53 7.45
N VAL A 284 -46.78 -56.54 7.37
CA VAL A 284 -46.02 -57.70 6.89
C VAL A 284 -46.23 -58.92 7.79
N ILE A 285 -46.18 -58.75 9.11
CA ILE A 285 -46.43 -59.86 10.07
C ILE A 285 -47.86 -60.38 9.95
N SER A 286 -48.84 -59.49 9.77
CA SER A 286 -50.24 -59.87 9.62
C SER A 286 -50.45 -60.66 8.33
N VAL A 287 -49.87 -60.20 7.21
CA VAL A 287 -49.94 -60.86 5.90
C VAL A 287 -49.24 -62.22 5.95
N LEU A 288 -48.03 -62.29 6.51
CA LEU A 288 -47.30 -63.55 6.69
C LEU A 288 -48.08 -64.53 7.58
N SER A 289 -48.72 -64.06 8.65
CA SER A 289 -49.56 -64.91 9.52
C SER A 289 -50.82 -65.41 8.82
N THR A 290 -51.38 -64.66 7.86
CA THR A 290 -52.48 -65.15 7.02
C THR A 290 -52.04 -66.07 5.89
N ILE A 291 -50.79 -65.97 5.41
CA ILE A 291 -50.26 -66.84 4.36
C ILE A 291 -49.73 -68.17 4.93
N PHE A 292 -49.20 -68.17 6.16
CA PHE A 292 -48.67 -69.37 6.84
C PHE A 292 -49.71 -70.13 7.68
N LYS A 293 -51.00 -69.86 7.49
CA LYS A 293 -52.09 -70.52 8.21
C LYS A 293 -52.92 -71.40 7.29
#